data_AF-A0A9E6JSX1-F1
#
_entry.id   AF-A0A9E6JSX1-F1
#
_cell.length_a   1.000
_cell.length_b   1.000
_cell.length_c   1.000
_cell.angle_alpha   90.00
_cell.angle_beta   90.00
_cell.angle_gamma   90.00
#
_symmetry.space_group_name_H-M   'P 1'
#
loop_
_entity.id
_entity.type
_entity.pdbx_description
1 polymer ?
#
loop_
_entity_poly.entity_id
_entity_poly.type
_entity_poly.pdbx_seq_one_letter_code
_entity_poly.pdbx_strand_id
1 'polypeptide(L)'
;MKSMKLLKVASIAIFLNFVLFMNKAYTQTTPTILIDGVAAMANNISASPYWLHTGQTINVGTKVNSISVLQYKIVSALAGVGHTLQYDSTLSVTSMQTVPANETWKIESVALHPTASPIMQGIQGTTGATGTSGSDGPTGAAGATGATGATGFTVDAGATGNVLTSNGTSWTSAAASGVPAGVIVMWSGATVPSGWALCDGNNGTPNLIDRFVMGSTTAGAGTTGGANSYSLTESQLPSHTHTFTTGSAGAHTHTITRAGPGGSDPEGLGVSRAACWTPFPTMVSSSAGDHTHSGTTDSKGASAAIDNRPAFYKLAYIMKQ
;
A
#
# COMPACT_ATOMS: atom_id res chain seq x y z
N MET A 1 25.36 -90.70 0.89
CA MET A 1 25.04 -89.42 1.58
C MET A 1 25.35 -88.12 0.78
N LYS A 2 25.79 -88.18 -0.49
CA LYS A 2 26.07 -86.96 -1.30
C LYS A 2 24.88 -86.42 -2.12
N SER A 3 23.93 -87.25 -2.58
CA SER A 3 22.81 -86.77 -3.44
C SER A 3 21.72 -86.00 -2.69
N MET A 4 21.50 -86.31 -1.40
CA MET A 4 20.43 -85.70 -0.60
C MET A 4 20.73 -84.25 -0.17
N LYS A 5 22.00 -83.81 -0.25
CA LYS A 5 22.39 -82.40 -0.05
C LYS A 5 22.16 -81.56 -1.31
N LEU A 6 22.34 -82.14 -2.50
CA LEU A 6 22.14 -81.44 -3.78
C LEU A 6 20.65 -81.13 -4.02
N LEU A 7 19.74 -82.05 -3.67
CA LEU A 7 18.30 -81.84 -3.80
C LEU A 7 17.76 -80.72 -2.89
N LYS A 8 18.30 -80.59 -1.66
CA LYS A 8 17.90 -79.55 -0.71
C LYS A 8 18.38 -78.16 -1.15
N VAL A 9 19.59 -78.06 -1.70
CA VAL A 9 20.12 -76.79 -2.22
C VAL A 9 19.39 -76.37 -3.50
N ALA A 10 19.07 -77.30 -4.40
CA ALA A 10 18.26 -77.02 -5.58
C ALA A 10 16.83 -76.57 -5.22
N SER A 11 16.21 -77.20 -4.21
CA SER A 11 14.87 -76.82 -3.74
C SER A 11 14.84 -75.42 -3.12
N ILE A 12 15.87 -75.04 -2.35
CA ILE A 12 16.01 -73.70 -1.78
C ILE A 12 16.26 -72.66 -2.87
N ALA A 13 17.09 -72.97 -3.88
CA ALA A 13 17.33 -72.06 -5.00
C ALA A 13 16.08 -71.85 -5.88
N ILE A 14 15.27 -72.89 -6.09
CA ILE A 14 13.98 -72.81 -6.80
C ILE A 14 12.98 -72.01 -5.97
N PHE A 15 12.90 -72.25 -4.66
CA PHE A 15 12.00 -71.50 -3.78
C PHE A 15 12.40 -70.02 -3.68
N LEU A 16 13.70 -69.71 -3.61
CA LEU A 16 14.19 -68.34 -3.58
C LEU A 16 13.98 -67.62 -4.91
N ASN A 17 14.17 -68.30 -6.05
CA ASN A 17 13.81 -67.76 -7.36
C ASN A 17 12.29 -67.57 -7.49
N PHE A 18 11.47 -68.50 -6.98
CA PHE A 18 10.01 -68.38 -6.98
C PHE A 18 9.53 -67.22 -6.11
N VAL A 19 10.11 -67.01 -4.93
CA VAL A 19 9.82 -65.85 -4.06
C VAL A 19 10.27 -64.52 -4.71
N LEU A 20 11.43 -64.50 -5.38
CA LEU A 20 11.89 -63.32 -6.16
C LEU A 20 11.00 -63.05 -7.38
N PHE A 21 10.51 -64.11 -8.06
CA PHE A 21 9.58 -64.00 -9.18
C PHE A 21 8.19 -63.54 -8.74
N MET A 22 7.71 -64.02 -7.58
CA MET A 22 6.46 -63.57 -6.96
C MET A 22 6.54 -62.11 -6.52
N ASN A 23 7.64 -61.67 -5.89
CA ASN A 23 7.85 -60.25 -5.56
C ASN A 23 7.87 -59.34 -6.80
N LYS A 24 8.33 -59.85 -7.95
CA LYS A 24 8.29 -59.14 -9.23
C LYS A 24 6.89 -59.13 -9.88
N ALA A 25 6.03 -60.08 -9.52
CA ALA A 25 4.64 -60.15 -9.98
C ALA A 25 3.68 -59.30 -9.12
N TYR A 26 3.94 -59.16 -7.80
CA TYR A 26 3.13 -58.31 -6.90
C TYR A 26 3.26 -56.80 -7.15
N THR A 27 4.28 -56.35 -7.90
CA THR A 27 4.41 -54.95 -8.33
C THR A 27 3.61 -54.59 -9.59
N GLN A 28 2.83 -55.54 -10.16
CA GLN A 28 2.17 -55.33 -11.46
C GLN A 28 0.79 -54.63 -11.39
N THR A 29 0.20 -54.45 -10.20
CA THR A 29 -1.21 -54.01 -10.08
C THR A 29 -1.40 -52.61 -9.51
N THR A 30 -0.39 -52.00 -8.90
CA THR A 30 -0.54 -50.70 -8.22
C THR A 30 0.06 -49.57 -9.05
N PRO A 31 -0.69 -48.50 -9.38
CA PRO A 31 -0.16 -47.40 -10.16
C PRO A 31 0.89 -46.60 -9.38
N THR A 32 2.02 -46.30 -10.02
CA THR A 32 3.14 -45.58 -9.41
C THR A 32 3.66 -44.47 -10.31
N ILE A 33 4.22 -43.44 -9.67
CA ILE A 33 5.09 -42.45 -10.29
C ILE A 33 6.50 -42.60 -9.72
N LEU A 34 7.50 -42.07 -10.40
CA LEU A 34 8.90 -42.10 -9.95
C LEU A 34 9.34 -40.67 -9.62
N ILE A 35 9.79 -40.44 -8.39
CA ILE A 35 10.43 -39.18 -7.97
C ILE A 35 11.86 -39.50 -7.61
N ASP A 36 12.83 -38.88 -8.27
CA ASP A 36 14.26 -39.19 -8.07
C ASP A 36 14.58 -40.69 -8.24
N GLY A 37 13.83 -41.35 -9.15
CA GLY A 37 13.92 -42.78 -9.42
C GLY A 37 13.22 -43.68 -8.38
N VAL A 38 12.66 -43.11 -7.30
CA VAL A 38 11.96 -43.85 -6.25
C VAL A 38 10.46 -43.94 -6.55
N ALA A 39 9.90 -45.14 -6.49
CA ALA A 39 8.49 -45.37 -6.75
C ALA A 39 7.60 -44.85 -5.60
N ALA A 40 6.65 -43.97 -5.95
CA ALA A 40 5.60 -43.46 -5.07
C ALA A 40 4.22 -43.85 -5.61
N MET A 41 3.28 -44.17 -4.72
CA MET A 41 1.92 -44.58 -5.11
C MET A 41 1.15 -43.41 -5.71
N ALA A 42 0.50 -43.61 -6.86
CA ALA A 42 -0.22 -42.53 -7.56
C ALA A 42 -1.49 -42.06 -6.82
N ASN A 43 -2.06 -42.89 -5.93
CA ASN A 43 -3.27 -42.58 -5.16
C ASN A 43 -3.03 -41.71 -3.91
N ASN A 44 -1.78 -41.53 -3.48
CA ASN A 44 -1.43 -40.72 -2.30
C ASN A 44 -1.10 -39.25 -2.63
N ILE A 45 -1.20 -38.86 -3.91
CA ILE A 45 -0.83 -37.52 -4.38
C ILE A 45 -1.93 -36.48 -4.08
N SER A 46 -3.17 -36.93 -3.85
CA SER A 46 -4.31 -36.07 -3.51
C SER A 46 -4.43 -35.74 -2.02
N ALA A 47 -3.68 -36.42 -1.14
CA ALA A 47 -3.77 -36.21 0.32
C ALA A 47 -2.97 -34.98 0.80
N SER A 48 -2.06 -34.46 -0.03
CA SER A 48 -1.34 -33.18 0.15
C SER A 48 -0.63 -32.86 -1.17
N PRO A 49 -0.63 -31.61 -1.66
CA PRO A 49 0.00 -31.29 -2.94
C PRO A 49 1.50 -31.64 -2.88
N TYR A 50 1.93 -32.51 -3.81
CA TYR A 50 3.33 -32.91 -3.91
C TYR A 50 4.11 -31.85 -4.70
N TRP A 51 5.07 -31.21 -4.06
CA TRP A 51 5.95 -30.21 -4.67
C TRP A 51 7.31 -30.80 -4.99
N LEU A 52 7.83 -30.50 -6.17
CA LEU A 52 9.18 -30.82 -6.59
C LEU A 52 10.02 -29.54 -6.64
N HIS A 53 11.22 -29.61 -6.08
CA HIS A 53 12.19 -28.53 -6.08
C HIS A 53 13.16 -28.65 -7.26
N THR A 54 13.89 -27.56 -7.53
CA THR A 54 14.94 -27.51 -8.56
C THR A 54 15.87 -28.73 -8.48
N GLY A 55 16.09 -29.39 -9.62
CA GLY A 55 16.98 -30.55 -9.74
C GLY A 55 16.33 -31.90 -9.44
N GLN A 56 15.13 -31.94 -8.88
CA GLN A 56 14.41 -33.22 -8.71
C GLN A 56 13.90 -33.75 -10.05
N THR A 57 13.85 -35.06 -10.17
CA THR A 57 13.33 -35.74 -11.36
C THR A 57 11.95 -36.33 -11.12
N ILE A 58 11.12 -36.30 -12.15
CA ILE A 58 9.80 -36.94 -12.19
C ILE A 58 9.68 -37.79 -13.43
N ASN A 59 9.13 -38.99 -13.28
CA ASN A 59 8.85 -39.88 -14.41
C ASN A 59 7.55 -40.66 -14.16
N VAL A 60 6.92 -41.10 -15.25
CA VAL A 60 5.83 -42.07 -15.19
C VAL A 60 6.37 -43.41 -14.70
N GLY A 61 5.64 -44.04 -13.77
CA GLY A 61 5.94 -45.37 -13.27
C GLY A 61 5.02 -46.41 -13.89
N THR A 62 4.58 -47.39 -13.09
CA THR A 62 3.70 -48.46 -13.58
C THR A 62 2.26 -47.98 -13.66
N LYS A 63 1.53 -48.38 -14.72
CA LYS A 63 0.09 -48.12 -14.90
C LYS A 63 -0.30 -46.63 -14.82
N VAL A 64 0.61 -45.73 -15.22
CA VAL A 64 0.39 -44.29 -15.36
C VAL A 64 0.64 -43.89 -16.81
N ASN A 65 -0.30 -43.15 -17.41
CA ASN A 65 -0.19 -42.62 -18.78
C ASN A 65 0.58 -41.29 -18.80
N SER A 66 0.24 -40.38 -17.89
CA SER A 66 0.86 -39.07 -17.78
C SER A 66 0.67 -38.49 -16.39
N ILE A 67 1.50 -37.50 -16.06
CA ILE A 67 1.41 -36.71 -14.83
C ILE A 67 1.24 -35.26 -15.24
N SER A 68 0.15 -34.62 -14.78
CA SER A 68 -0.05 -33.19 -14.97
C SER A 68 0.65 -32.42 -13.84
N VAL A 69 1.55 -31.52 -14.21
CA VAL A 69 2.29 -30.68 -13.28
C VAL A 69 2.10 -29.21 -13.62
N LEU A 70 1.94 -28.38 -12.59
CA LEU A 70 1.96 -26.93 -12.71
C LEU A 70 3.39 -26.45 -12.47
N GLN A 71 3.96 -25.76 -13.46
CA GLN A 71 5.30 -25.20 -13.42
C GLN A 71 5.24 -23.77 -12.86
N TYR A 72 6.11 -23.48 -11.90
CA TYR A 72 6.29 -22.14 -11.34
C TYR A 72 7.74 -21.69 -11.43
N LYS A 73 7.93 -20.45 -11.87
CA LYS A 73 9.20 -19.74 -11.75
C LYS A 73 9.38 -19.21 -10.34
N ILE A 74 10.55 -19.45 -9.77
CA ILE A 74 10.99 -18.91 -8.49
C ILE A 74 11.58 -17.53 -8.75
N VAL A 75 10.78 -16.50 -8.50
CA VAL A 75 11.20 -15.11 -8.65
C VAL A 75 11.72 -14.62 -7.31
N SER A 76 13.00 -14.26 -7.26
CA SER A 76 13.58 -13.60 -6.09
C SER A 76 12.89 -12.25 -5.88
N ALA A 77 12.23 -12.08 -4.74
CA ALA A 77 12.03 -10.74 -4.21
C ALA A 77 13.39 -10.23 -3.67
N LEU A 78 13.48 -8.92 -3.41
CA LEU A 78 14.66 -8.26 -2.84
C LEU A 78 15.33 -9.10 -1.75
N ALA A 79 16.67 -9.03 -1.66
CA ALA A 79 17.44 -9.80 -0.69
C ALA A 79 16.83 -9.70 0.72
N GLY A 80 16.39 -10.85 1.27
CA GLY A 80 15.73 -10.93 2.58
C GLY A 80 14.20 -11.04 2.56
N VAL A 81 13.54 -11.04 1.40
CA VAL A 81 12.06 -10.99 1.27
C VAL A 81 11.45 -12.34 0.80
N GLY A 82 12.24 -13.40 0.73
CA GLY A 82 11.80 -14.71 0.24
C GLY A 82 11.56 -14.73 -1.28
N HIS A 83 11.11 -15.87 -1.80
CA HIS A 83 10.84 -16.04 -3.23
C HIS A 83 9.33 -16.08 -3.48
N THR A 84 8.88 -15.46 -4.57
CA THR A 84 7.50 -15.58 -5.06
C THR A 84 7.44 -16.63 -6.17
N LEU A 85 6.39 -17.45 -6.16
CA LEU A 85 6.12 -18.41 -7.23
C LEU A 85 5.22 -17.76 -8.28
N GLN A 86 5.76 -17.56 -9.47
CA GLN A 86 4.99 -17.10 -10.62
C GLN A 86 4.63 -18.31 -11.49
N TYR A 87 3.33 -18.57 -11.67
CA TYR A 87 2.88 -19.63 -12.58
C TYR A 87 3.42 -19.36 -13.99
N ASP A 88 3.95 -20.41 -14.62
CA ASP A 88 4.50 -20.34 -15.98
C ASP A 88 3.64 -21.15 -16.95
N SER A 89 3.51 -22.46 -16.73
CA SER A 89 2.77 -23.34 -17.62
C SER A 89 2.28 -24.61 -16.92
N THR A 90 1.48 -25.42 -17.63
CA THR A 90 1.13 -26.78 -17.22
C THR A 90 1.82 -27.76 -18.14
N LEU A 91 2.55 -28.73 -17.57
CA LEU A 91 3.24 -29.77 -18.33
C LEU A 91 2.52 -31.11 -18.17
N SER A 92 2.49 -31.90 -19.24
CA SER A 92 2.07 -33.30 -19.22
C SER A 92 3.30 -34.18 -19.33
N VAL A 93 3.77 -34.69 -18.20
CA VAL A 93 4.96 -35.55 -18.12
C VAL A 93 4.59 -36.96 -18.54
N THR A 94 5.16 -37.43 -19.65
CA THR A 94 5.00 -38.81 -20.19
C THR A 94 6.30 -39.61 -20.18
N SER A 95 7.41 -38.96 -19.83
CA SER A 95 8.76 -39.54 -19.70
C SER A 95 9.54 -38.78 -18.63
N MET A 96 10.73 -39.26 -18.26
CA MET A 96 11.55 -38.61 -17.24
C MET A 96 11.85 -37.16 -17.61
N GLN A 97 11.61 -36.25 -16.66
CA GLN A 97 11.97 -34.84 -16.73
C GLN A 97 12.62 -34.41 -15.41
N THR A 98 13.41 -33.35 -15.47
CA THR A 98 14.09 -32.74 -14.32
C THR A 98 13.56 -31.33 -14.15
N VAL A 99 13.23 -30.94 -12.92
CA VAL A 99 12.82 -29.57 -12.60
C VAL A 99 13.99 -28.62 -12.90
N PRO A 100 13.84 -27.65 -13.82
CA PRO A 100 14.89 -26.71 -14.18
C PRO A 100 15.35 -25.83 -13.01
N ALA A 101 16.49 -25.15 -13.21
CA ALA A 101 16.99 -24.16 -12.27
C ALA A 101 16.02 -22.98 -12.13
N ASN A 102 15.84 -22.50 -10.88
CA ASN A 102 14.91 -21.42 -10.53
C ASN A 102 13.44 -21.76 -10.79
N GLU A 103 13.09 -23.04 -10.77
CA GLU A 103 11.70 -23.49 -10.89
C GLU A 103 11.33 -24.48 -9.79
N THR A 104 10.03 -24.57 -9.54
CA THR A 104 9.40 -25.60 -8.72
C THR A 104 8.13 -26.07 -9.40
N TRP A 105 7.84 -27.36 -9.31
CA TRP A 105 6.67 -27.95 -9.95
C TRP A 105 5.73 -28.50 -8.88
N LYS A 106 4.42 -28.33 -9.07
CA LYS A 106 3.39 -28.96 -8.24
C LYS A 106 2.72 -30.07 -9.04
N ILE A 107 2.64 -31.28 -8.51
CA ILE A 107 1.83 -32.33 -9.12
C ILE A 107 0.35 -32.01 -8.90
N GLU A 108 -0.40 -31.89 -9.98
CA GLU A 108 -1.82 -31.58 -9.96
C GLU A 108 -2.66 -32.84 -10.07
N SER A 109 -2.34 -33.71 -11.02
CA SER A 109 -3.05 -34.98 -11.19
C SER A 109 -2.19 -36.03 -11.87
N VAL A 110 -2.58 -37.30 -11.72
CA VAL A 110 -1.97 -38.43 -12.41
C VAL A 110 -3.03 -39.14 -13.23
N ALA A 111 -2.82 -39.21 -14.54
CA ALA A 111 -3.68 -39.95 -15.44
C ALA A 111 -3.28 -41.44 -15.40
N LEU A 112 -4.16 -42.28 -14.87
CA LEU A 112 -3.93 -43.72 -14.77
C LEU A 112 -4.12 -44.41 -16.14
N HIS A 113 -3.36 -45.47 -16.37
CA HIS A 113 -3.56 -46.35 -17.52
C HIS A 113 -4.89 -47.12 -17.36
N PRO A 114 -5.67 -47.38 -18.42
CA PRO A 114 -6.96 -48.08 -18.34
C PRO A 114 -6.91 -49.49 -17.73
N THR A 115 -5.70 -50.08 -17.66
CA THR A 115 -5.45 -51.39 -17.04
C THR A 115 -4.90 -51.30 -15.62
N ALA A 116 -4.93 -50.11 -15.00
CA ALA A 116 -4.84 -49.94 -13.55
C ALA A 116 -6.13 -50.52 -12.97
N SER A 117 -6.04 -51.54 -12.12
CA SER A 117 -7.21 -52.19 -11.54
C SER A 117 -8.09 -51.15 -10.82
N PRO A 118 -9.43 -51.16 -11.02
CA PRO A 118 -10.30 -50.14 -10.44
C PRO A 118 -10.49 -50.40 -8.95
N ILE A 119 -9.63 -49.83 -8.13
CA ILE A 119 -9.99 -49.45 -6.75
C ILE A 119 -10.06 -47.92 -6.68
N MET A 120 -10.88 -47.32 -7.53
CA MET A 120 -11.24 -45.92 -7.38
C MET A 120 -12.58 -45.63 -8.04
N GLN A 121 -13.65 -45.78 -7.26
CA GLN A 121 -14.79 -44.88 -7.39
C GLN A 121 -14.72 -43.98 -6.16
N GLY A 122 -14.65 -42.67 -6.39
CA GLY A 122 -14.66 -41.69 -5.31
C GLY A 122 -15.84 -41.92 -4.37
N ILE A 123 -15.72 -41.42 -3.15
CA ILE A 123 -16.81 -41.39 -2.17
C ILE A 123 -18.09 -40.79 -2.79
N GLN A 124 -18.95 -41.65 -3.35
CA GLN A 124 -20.31 -41.29 -3.72
C GLN A 124 -21.10 -41.21 -2.41
N GLY A 125 -21.77 -40.07 -2.18
CA GLY A 125 -22.53 -39.80 -0.96
C GLY A 125 -23.46 -40.94 -0.58
N THR A 126 -23.71 -41.10 0.73
CA THR A 126 -24.43 -42.21 1.35
C THR A 126 -25.64 -42.69 0.54
N THR A 127 -25.54 -43.87 -0.07
CA THR A 127 -26.70 -44.61 -0.58
C THR A 127 -27.53 -45.09 0.62
N GLY A 128 -28.83 -44.79 0.62
CA GLY A 128 -29.76 -45.18 1.69
C GLY A 128 -29.79 -46.69 1.93
N ALA A 129 -30.16 -47.09 3.16
CA ALA A 129 -30.07 -48.46 3.65
C ALA A 129 -30.75 -49.48 2.71
N THR A 130 -29.96 -50.44 2.21
CA THR A 130 -30.47 -51.67 1.57
C THR A 130 -30.69 -52.73 2.66
N GLY A 131 -31.87 -53.36 2.65
CA GLY A 131 -32.34 -54.31 3.67
C GLY A 131 -31.52 -55.60 3.78
N THR A 132 -31.75 -56.32 4.89
CA THR A 132 -30.98 -57.47 5.36
C THR A 132 -31.07 -58.71 4.46
N SER A 133 -29.92 -59.26 4.06
CA SER A 133 -29.71 -60.63 3.57
C SER A 133 -28.20 -60.88 3.51
N GLY A 134 -27.55 -61.94 4.00
CA GLY A 134 -27.85 -63.09 4.86
C GLY A 134 -26.55 -63.45 5.62
N SER A 135 -26.52 -64.51 6.43
CA SER A 135 -25.37 -64.83 7.30
C SER A 135 -24.15 -65.32 6.51
N ASP A 136 -23.23 -64.41 6.19
CA ASP A 136 -21.87 -64.74 5.76
C ASP A 136 -21.06 -65.37 6.91
N GLY A 137 -20.14 -66.28 6.57
CA GLY A 137 -19.34 -67.06 7.52
C GLY A 137 -18.49 -66.21 8.49
N PRO A 138 -17.86 -66.84 9.50
CA PRO A 138 -17.16 -66.11 10.56
C PRO A 138 -16.16 -65.11 9.97
N THR A 139 -16.41 -63.83 10.21
CA THR A 139 -15.54 -62.73 9.83
C THR A 139 -14.13 -63.02 10.38
N GLY A 140 -13.15 -63.11 9.49
CA GLY A 140 -11.75 -63.29 9.89
C GLY A 140 -11.33 -62.20 10.88
N ALA A 141 -10.42 -62.53 11.80
CA ALA A 141 -9.95 -61.60 12.83
C ALA A 141 -9.61 -60.25 12.21
N ALA A 142 -10.17 -59.16 12.76
CA ALA A 142 -9.85 -57.81 12.34
C ALA A 142 -8.33 -57.63 12.35
N GLY A 143 -7.77 -57.25 11.20
CA GLY A 143 -6.35 -56.93 11.10
C GLY A 143 -5.99 -55.84 12.11
N ALA A 144 -4.78 -55.90 12.66
CA ALA A 144 -4.31 -54.91 13.62
C ALA A 144 -4.59 -53.50 13.11
N THR A 145 -5.26 -52.67 13.93
CA THR A 145 -5.45 -51.25 13.67
C THR A 145 -4.08 -50.66 13.32
N GLY A 146 -3.94 -50.17 12.09
CA GLY A 146 -2.70 -49.54 11.64
C GLY A 146 -2.31 -48.43 12.60
N ALA A 147 -1.00 -48.18 12.73
CA ALA A 147 -0.48 -47.11 13.58
C ALA A 147 -1.27 -45.82 13.32
N THR A 148 -1.85 -45.24 14.37
CA THR A 148 -2.47 -43.92 14.31
C THR A 148 -1.44 -42.98 13.69
N GLY A 149 -1.74 -42.45 12.50
CA GLY A 149 -0.85 -41.51 11.81
C GLY A 149 -0.51 -40.36 12.75
N ALA A 150 0.71 -39.80 12.60
CA ALA A 150 1.17 -38.68 13.41
C ALA A 150 0.04 -37.65 13.55
N THR A 151 -0.33 -37.36 14.79
CA THR A 151 -1.34 -36.35 15.13
C THR A 151 -1.02 -35.09 14.35
N GLY A 152 -2.03 -34.55 13.66
CA GLY A 152 -1.90 -33.40 12.78
C GLY A 152 -1.19 -32.23 13.44
N PHE A 153 -0.60 -31.42 12.57
CA PHE A 153 -0.05 -30.09 12.81
C PHE A 153 -0.64 -29.39 14.06
N THR A 154 0.03 -29.52 15.20
CA THR A 154 -0.30 -28.80 16.43
C THR A 154 0.66 -27.63 16.51
N VAL A 155 0.28 -26.49 15.93
CA VAL A 155 0.88 -25.22 16.32
C VAL A 155 -0.04 -24.59 17.35
N ASP A 156 0.54 -23.99 18.39
CA ASP A 156 -0.21 -23.10 19.27
C ASP A 156 -1.00 -22.11 18.43
N ALA A 157 -2.24 -21.82 18.84
CA ALA A 157 -3.07 -20.82 18.17
C ALA A 157 -2.26 -19.52 18.06
N GLY A 158 -1.82 -19.20 16.84
CA GLY A 158 -1.03 -18.00 16.58
C GLY A 158 -1.81 -16.75 16.99
N ALA A 159 -1.10 -15.66 17.28
CA ALA A 159 -1.75 -14.38 17.55
C ALA A 159 -2.58 -13.92 16.33
N THR A 160 -3.73 -13.27 16.57
CA THR A 160 -4.55 -12.68 15.51
C THR A 160 -3.71 -11.74 14.65
N GLY A 161 -3.78 -11.88 13.32
CA GLY A 161 -3.00 -11.08 12.37
C GLY A 161 -1.65 -11.70 11.95
N ASN A 162 -1.26 -12.82 12.55
CA ASN A 162 -0.10 -13.59 12.12
C ASN A 162 -0.48 -14.63 11.06
N VAL A 163 0.39 -14.81 10.07
CA VAL A 163 0.35 -15.88 9.08
C VAL A 163 1.36 -16.94 9.50
N LEU A 164 1.02 -18.22 9.28
CA LEU A 164 1.96 -19.30 9.44
C LEU A 164 2.93 -19.30 8.25
N THR A 165 4.20 -19.05 8.54
CA THR A 165 5.30 -19.02 7.58
C THR A 165 6.25 -20.18 7.84
N SER A 166 6.78 -20.82 6.80
CA SER A 166 7.86 -21.81 6.97
C SER A 166 9.21 -21.12 6.82
N ASN A 167 10.14 -21.38 7.74
CA ASN A 167 11.53 -20.95 7.62
C ASN A 167 12.44 -22.06 7.04
N GLY A 168 11.84 -23.11 6.46
CA GLY A 168 12.55 -24.25 5.89
C GLY A 168 12.88 -25.37 6.89
N THR A 169 12.79 -25.12 8.20
CA THR A 169 13.01 -26.15 9.24
C THR A 169 11.87 -26.25 10.24
N SER A 170 11.03 -25.22 10.34
CA SER A 170 9.88 -25.16 11.23
C SER A 170 8.82 -24.21 10.66
N TRP A 171 7.58 -24.47 11.04
CA TRP A 171 6.48 -23.53 10.85
C TRP A 171 6.52 -22.52 12.00
N THR A 172 6.62 -21.25 11.66
CA THR A 172 6.64 -20.13 12.59
C THR A 172 5.42 -19.26 12.35
N SER A 173 4.83 -18.68 13.41
CA SER A 173 3.86 -17.60 13.22
C SER A 173 4.64 -16.29 12.99
N ALA A 174 4.44 -15.66 11.84
CA ALA A 174 4.99 -14.33 11.54
C ALA A 174 3.85 -13.34 11.33
N ALA A 175 4.05 -12.07 11.64
CA ALA A 175 3.07 -11.05 11.28
C ALA A 175 2.82 -11.12 9.76
N ALA A 176 1.55 -11.05 9.33
CA ALA A 176 1.25 -10.93 7.91
C ALA A 176 2.05 -9.75 7.34
N SER A 177 2.74 -9.94 6.21
CA SER A 177 3.39 -8.84 5.47
C SER A 177 2.29 -7.91 4.93
N GLY A 178 1.84 -6.99 5.78
CA GLY A 178 0.87 -5.95 5.48
C GLY A 178 1.51 -4.58 5.52
N VAL A 179 0.70 -3.55 5.34
CA VAL A 179 1.11 -2.17 5.61
C VAL A 179 1.43 -2.06 7.11
N PRO A 180 2.63 -1.59 7.51
CA PRO A 180 2.97 -1.41 8.91
C PRO A 180 2.05 -0.41 9.62
N ALA A 181 1.79 -0.63 10.91
CA ALA A 181 1.09 0.34 11.74
C ALA A 181 1.84 1.69 11.73
N GLY A 182 1.09 2.80 11.71
CA GLY A 182 1.62 4.16 11.61
C GLY A 182 1.80 4.69 10.17
N VAL A 183 1.66 3.85 9.14
CA VAL A 183 1.66 4.34 7.75
C VAL A 183 0.40 5.16 7.48
N ILE A 184 0.58 6.35 6.92
CA ILE A 184 -0.49 7.27 6.53
C ILE A 184 -0.65 7.27 5.02
N VAL A 185 -1.89 7.17 4.55
CA VAL A 185 -2.23 7.22 3.12
C VAL A 185 -3.39 8.20 2.87
N MET A 186 -3.52 8.64 1.63
CA MET A 186 -4.70 9.38 1.17
C MET A 186 -5.86 8.41 0.91
N TRP A 187 -7.08 8.84 1.24
CA TRP A 187 -8.30 8.05 1.15
C TRP A 187 -9.44 8.89 0.56
N SER A 188 -10.15 8.30 -0.41
CA SER A 188 -11.26 8.95 -1.13
C SER A 188 -12.64 8.38 -0.76
N GLY A 189 -12.70 7.30 0.03
CA GLY A 189 -13.96 6.67 0.42
C GLY A 189 -14.65 7.38 1.59
N ALA A 190 -15.97 7.17 1.71
CA ALA A 190 -16.76 7.78 2.78
C ALA A 190 -16.54 7.14 4.16
N THR A 191 -16.23 5.83 4.20
CA THR A 191 -16.06 5.07 5.45
C THR A 191 -14.61 4.60 5.56
N VAL A 192 -14.00 4.79 6.74
CA VAL A 192 -12.65 4.30 7.01
C VAL A 192 -12.66 2.77 7.12
N PRO A 193 -11.82 2.04 6.36
CA PRO A 193 -11.77 0.58 6.42
C PRO A 193 -11.33 0.04 7.79
N SER A 194 -11.75 -1.18 8.12
CA SER A 194 -11.28 -1.87 9.34
C SER A 194 -9.76 -1.98 9.36
N GLY A 195 -9.16 -1.77 10.53
CA GLY A 195 -7.70 -1.75 10.71
C GLY A 195 -7.03 -0.43 10.33
N TRP A 196 -7.80 0.62 10.03
CA TRP A 196 -7.33 1.99 9.79
C TRP A 196 -8.11 2.97 10.69
N ALA A 197 -7.54 4.14 10.94
CA ALA A 197 -8.25 5.24 11.60
C ALA A 197 -8.06 6.56 10.83
N LEU A 198 -9.01 7.47 10.96
CA LEU A 198 -8.90 8.82 10.41
C LEU A 198 -7.79 9.60 11.14
N CYS A 199 -6.98 10.36 10.42
CA CYS A 199 -5.98 11.25 11.00
C CYS A 199 -6.61 12.53 11.55
N ASP A 200 -7.36 12.41 12.63
CA ASP A 200 -8.11 13.50 13.28
C ASP A 200 -7.56 13.88 14.67
N GLY A 201 -6.49 13.21 15.13
CA GLY A 201 -5.91 13.39 16.47
C GLY A 201 -6.40 12.38 17.50
N ASN A 202 -7.35 11.53 17.14
CA ASN A 202 -7.85 10.46 18.00
C ASN A 202 -7.16 9.12 17.65
N ASN A 203 -7.31 8.11 18.53
CA ASN A 203 -6.80 6.74 18.32
C ASN A 203 -5.29 6.69 17.98
N GLY A 204 -4.49 7.57 18.61
CA GLY A 204 -3.05 7.64 18.38
C GLY A 204 -2.63 8.20 17.02
N THR A 205 -3.56 8.71 16.21
CA THR A 205 -3.26 9.34 14.91
C THR A 205 -2.87 10.81 15.07
N PRO A 206 -2.07 11.39 14.16
CA PRO A 206 -1.92 12.83 14.08
C PRO A 206 -3.19 13.49 13.53
N ASN A 207 -3.46 14.74 13.90
CA ASN A 207 -4.53 15.53 13.27
C ASN A 207 -4.02 16.18 11.98
N LEU A 208 -4.48 15.69 10.83
CA LEU A 208 -4.14 16.18 9.49
C LEU A 208 -5.33 16.86 8.78
N ILE A 209 -6.43 17.13 9.49
CA ILE A 209 -7.59 17.81 8.92
C ILE A 209 -7.23 19.25 8.57
N ASP A 210 -7.50 19.64 7.32
CA ASP A 210 -7.16 20.96 6.74
C ASP A 210 -5.66 21.30 6.84
N ARG A 211 -4.80 20.30 6.69
CA ARG A 211 -3.33 20.46 6.68
C ARG A 211 -2.70 19.92 5.40
N PHE A 212 -1.67 20.60 4.91
CA PHE A 212 -0.75 20.06 3.92
C PHE A 212 0.40 19.33 4.61
N VAL A 213 0.85 18.21 4.03
CA VAL A 213 1.97 17.42 4.55
C VAL A 213 3.29 17.99 4.03
N MET A 214 4.23 18.22 4.94
CA MET A 214 5.60 18.65 4.65
C MET A 214 6.57 17.55 5.11
N GLY A 215 7.55 17.21 4.28
CA GLY A 215 8.58 16.25 4.65
C GLY A 215 9.43 16.75 5.82
N SER A 216 9.80 15.86 6.73
CA SER A 216 10.62 16.17 7.91
C SER A 216 11.51 14.97 8.26
N THR A 217 12.45 15.18 9.18
CA THR A 217 13.16 14.06 9.83
C THR A 217 12.22 13.36 10.82
N THR A 218 12.57 12.16 11.27
CA THR A 218 11.80 11.45 12.30
C THR A 218 11.70 12.25 13.60
N ALA A 219 12.75 12.97 13.98
CA ALA A 219 12.77 13.84 15.16
C ALA A 219 11.87 15.09 15.01
N GLY A 220 11.64 15.56 13.78
CA GLY A 220 10.77 16.71 13.51
C GLY A 220 9.33 16.33 13.14
N ALA A 221 8.99 15.04 13.16
CA ALA A 221 7.65 14.56 12.82
C ALA A 221 6.61 15.08 13.82
N GLY A 222 5.43 15.46 13.33
CA GLY A 222 4.32 15.98 14.14
C GLY A 222 4.39 17.48 14.45
N THR A 223 5.48 18.17 14.10
CA THR A 223 5.52 19.64 14.17
C THR A 223 4.55 20.26 13.16
N THR A 224 3.92 21.37 13.55
CA THR A 224 2.90 22.06 12.75
C THR A 224 3.27 23.50 12.50
N GLY A 225 2.95 24.01 11.31
CA GLY A 225 3.08 25.42 10.96
C GLY A 225 2.15 25.82 9.81
N GLY A 226 2.33 27.04 9.31
CA GLY A 226 1.55 27.61 8.22
C GLY A 226 0.23 28.25 8.66
N ALA A 227 -0.39 29.00 7.75
CA ALA A 227 -1.69 29.63 7.93
C ALA A 227 -2.47 29.61 6.61
N ASN A 228 -3.78 29.40 6.69
CA ASN A 228 -4.67 29.43 5.51
C ASN A 228 -4.84 30.83 4.94
N SER A 229 -4.65 31.86 5.76
CA SER A 229 -4.77 33.25 5.33
C SER A 229 -3.67 34.10 5.94
N TYR A 230 -3.33 35.18 5.25
CA TYR A 230 -2.27 36.10 5.64
C TYR A 230 -2.78 37.54 5.64
N SER A 231 -2.57 38.27 6.74
CA SER A 231 -2.87 39.70 6.83
C SER A 231 -1.57 40.48 6.74
N LEU A 232 -1.49 41.41 5.79
CA LEU A 232 -0.32 42.28 5.64
C LEU A 232 -0.22 43.23 6.84
N THR A 233 0.97 43.35 7.39
CA THR A 233 1.31 44.38 8.39
C THR A 233 1.99 45.56 7.71
N GLU A 234 1.99 46.71 8.38
CA GLU A 234 2.66 47.93 7.88
C GLU A 234 4.14 47.69 7.60
N SER A 235 4.82 46.90 8.43
CA SER A 235 6.24 46.53 8.26
C SER A 235 6.53 45.74 6.97
N GLN A 236 5.50 45.22 6.30
CA GLN A 236 5.62 44.46 5.06
C GLN A 236 5.28 45.28 3.82
N LEU A 237 4.83 46.52 4.01
CA LEU A 237 4.57 47.42 2.90
C LEU A 237 5.89 48.02 2.41
N PRO A 238 6.19 47.95 1.11
CA PRO A 238 7.31 48.67 0.54
C PRO A 238 7.20 50.18 0.81
N SER A 239 8.35 50.82 1.04
CA SER A 239 8.42 52.28 1.13
C SER A 239 7.86 52.91 -0.14
N HIS A 240 6.95 53.87 0.04
CA HIS A 240 6.33 54.62 -1.04
C HIS A 240 6.14 56.09 -0.63
N THR A 241 5.89 56.95 -1.61
CA THR A 241 5.66 58.38 -1.38
C THR A 241 4.35 58.80 -2.03
N HIS A 242 3.76 59.88 -1.50
CA HIS A 242 2.62 60.55 -2.10
C HIS A 242 3.05 61.93 -2.59
N THR A 243 2.67 62.26 -3.81
CA THR A 243 2.83 63.60 -4.37
C THR A 243 1.52 64.37 -4.22
N PHE A 244 1.61 65.56 -3.63
CA PHE A 244 0.51 66.52 -3.58
C PHE A 244 0.94 67.77 -4.33
N THR A 245 0.09 68.25 -5.21
CA THR A 245 0.26 69.55 -5.85
C THR A 245 -0.85 70.48 -5.37
N THR A 246 -0.45 71.61 -4.82
CA THR A 246 -1.37 72.70 -4.52
C THR A 246 -1.26 73.72 -5.66
N GLY A 247 -2.40 74.21 -6.16
CA GLY A 247 -2.37 75.36 -7.06
C GLY A 247 -1.73 76.53 -6.33
N SER A 248 -0.74 77.16 -6.99
CA SER A 248 0.04 78.35 -6.57
C SER A 248 -0.35 78.88 -5.20
N ALA A 249 0.54 78.76 -4.20
CA ALA A 249 0.39 79.48 -2.95
C ALA A 249 0.30 80.98 -3.31
N GLY A 250 -0.93 81.46 -3.43
CA GLY A 250 -1.23 82.70 -4.12
C GLY A 250 -0.80 83.88 -3.27
N ALA A 251 0.46 84.29 -3.42
CA ALA A 251 0.88 85.65 -3.21
C ALA A 251 -0.11 86.57 -3.93
N HIS A 252 -0.96 87.26 -3.17
CA HIS A 252 -1.93 88.19 -3.72
C HIS A 252 -1.75 89.56 -3.06
N THR A 253 -2.21 90.58 -3.78
CA THR A 253 -2.16 91.97 -3.35
C THR A 253 -3.55 92.58 -3.46
N HIS A 254 -3.83 93.59 -2.64
CA HIS A 254 -5.05 94.36 -2.70
C HIS A 254 -4.77 95.75 -3.25
N THR A 255 -5.65 96.23 -4.12
CA THR A 255 -5.63 97.61 -4.60
C THR A 255 -6.43 98.49 -3.64
N ILE A 256 -5.79 99.50 -3.06
CA ILE A 256 -6.47 100.49 -2.22
C ILE A 256 -6.72 101.74 -3.06
N THR A 257 -7.99 102.05 -3.30
CA THR A 257 -8.41 103.30 -3.92
C THR A 257 -8.79 104.29 -2.82
N ARG A 258 -8.05 105.41 -2.70
CA ARG A 258 -8.44 106.51 -1.81
C ARG A 258 -9.45 107.39 -2.54
N ALA A 259 -10.53 107.77 -1.86
CA ALA A 259 -11.42 108.79 -2.37
C ALA A 259 -10.63 110.10 -2.52
N GLY A 260 -10.77 110.75 -3.68
CA GLY A 260 -10.19 112.06 -3.93
C GLY A 260 -10.70 113.13 -2.94
N PRO A 261 -10.09 114.31 -2.93
CA PRO A 261 -10.40 115.37 -1.98
C PRO A 261 -11.84 115.85 -2.23
N GLY A 262 -12.78 115.38 -1.40
CA GLY A 262 -14.21 115.70 -1.54
C GLY A 262 -15.16 114.71 -0.86
N GLY A 263 -14.73 113.49 -0.54
CA GLY A 263 -15.48 112.56 0.30
C GLY A 263 -15.06 112.70 1.77
N SER A 264 -15.99 112.87 2.69
CA SER A 264 -15.73 112.91 4.13
C SER A 264 -15.16 111.57 4.61
N ASP A 265 -13.87 111.56 4.93
CA ASP A 265 -13.18 110.44 5.56
C ASP A 265 -13.83 110.14 6.92
N PRO A 266 -14.26 108.91 7.23
CA PRO A 266 -14.60 108.54 8.59
C PRO A 266 -13.29 108.42 9.39
N GLU A 267 -13.04 109.45 10.20
CA GLU A 267 -12.14 109.55 11.35
C GLU A 267 -11.25 108.30 11.62
N GLY A 268 -9.94 108.41 11.33
CA GLY A 268 -8.98 107.47 11.95
C GLY A 268 -7.63 107.23 11.27
N LEU A 269 -7.40 107.64 10.02
CA LEU A 269 -6.11 107.44 9.36
C LEU A 269 -5.27 108.72 9.45
N GLY A 270 -4.38 108.78 10.45
CA GLY A 270 -3.47 109.90 10.72
C GLY A 270 -2.42 110.11 9.64
N VAL A 271 -2.83 110.61 8.47
CA VAL A 271 -1.94 111.09 7.42
C VAL A 271 -1.79 112.60 7.52
N SER A 272 -0.56 113.08 7.69
CA SER A 272 -0.24 114.50 7.71
C SER A 272 -0.58 115.11 6.35
N ARG A 273 -1.65 115.91 6.29
CA ARG A 273 -2.15 116.53 5.06
C ARG A 273 -1.20 117.64 4.58
N ALA A 274 -0.34 117.33 3.61
CA ALA A 274 0.13 118.33 2.65
C ALA A 274 -0.77 118.24 1.41
N ALA A 275 -1.52 119.30 1.12
CA ALA A 275 -2.42 119.36 -0.03
C ALA A 275 -1.60 119.40 -1.34
N CYS A 276 -1.27 118.24 -1.89
CA CYS A 276 -0.68 118.10 -3.21
C CYS A 276 -1.77 117.74 -4.23
N TRP A 277 -1.96 118.60 -5.24
CA TRP A 277 -2.96 118.49 -6.32
C TRP A 277 -2.48 117.62 -7.49
N THR A 278 -1.94 116.43 -7.21
CA THR A 278 -1.62 115.44 -8.25
C THR A 278 -2.53 114.23 -8.12
N PRO A 279 -2.80 113.47 -9.22
CA PRO A 279 -3.56 112.23 -9.13
C PRO A 279 -2.89 111.31 -8.12
N PHE A 280 -3.61 110.92 -7.06
CA PHE A 280 -3.06 110.02 -6.06
C PHE A 280 -2.71 108.68 -6.74
N PRO A 281 -1.47 108.17 -6.58
CA PRO A 281 -1.08 106.90 -7.18
C PRO A 281 -1.88 105.76 -6.55
N THR A 282 -2.29 104.80 -7.38
CA THR A 282 -2.88 103.53 -6.93
C THR A 282 -1.91 102.84 -5.97
N MET A 283 -2.32 102.65 -4.72
CA MET A 283 -1.51 101.95 -3.72
C MET A 283 -1.85 100.46 -3.74
N VAL A 284 -0.83 99.62 -3.76
CA VAL A 284 -0.96 98.16 -3.73
C VAL A 284 -0.39 97.70 -2.39
N SER A 285 -1.13 96.85 -1.65
CA SER A 285 -0.59 96.26 -0.43
C SER A 285 0.64 95.40 -0.76
N SER A 286 1.57 95.24 0.18
CA SER A 286 2.62 94.23 0.03
C SER A 286 2.00 92.84 -0.14
N SER A 287 2.63 91.99 -0.96
CA SER A 287 2.20 90.59 -1.10
C SER A 287 2.28 89.89 0.25
N ALA A 288 1.14 89.49 0.81
CA ALA A 288 1.09 88.56 1.92
C ALA A 288 0.94 87.16 1.31
N GLY A 289 2.01 86.36 1.36
CA GLY A 289 2.07 85.05 0.70
C GLY A 289 2.59 83.94 1.60
N ASP A 290 2.70 84.19 2.91
CA ASP A 290 3.20 83.20 3.85
C ASP A 290 2.01 82.45 4.45
N HIS A 291 1.63 81.35 3.81
CA HIS A 291 0.64 80.42 4.33
C HIS A 291 1.08 78.97 4.11
N THR A 292 0.62 78.08 4.99
CA THR A 292 0.89 76.65 4.91
C THR A 292 -0.25 75.92 4.22
N HIS A 293 0.07 74.98 3.33
CA HIS A 293 -0.90 74.00 2.85
C HIS A 293 -0.78 72.71 3.67
N SER A 294 -1.90 72.27 4.24
CA SER A 294 -2.03 70.94 4.86
C SER A 294 -3.13 70.16 4.17
N GLY A 295 -2.90 68.86 3.96
CA GLY A 295 -3.90 67.94 3.43
C GLY A 295 -3.60 66.52 3.87
N THR A 296 -4.64 65.69 3.92
CA THR A 296 -4.57 64.26 4.23
C THR A 296 -5.12 63.47 3.06
N THR A 297 -4.59 62.28 2.81
CA THR A 297 -5.25 61.29 1.96
C THR A 297 -6.27 60.50 2.77
N ASP A 298 -7.29 59.99 2.10
CA ASP A 298 -8.12 58.94 2.68
C ASP A 298 -7.29 57.67 2.89
N SER A 299 -7.61 56.90 3.93
CA SER A 299 -7.13 55.53 4.05
C SER A 299 -7.67 54.69 2.89
N LYS A 300 -6.77 54.05 2.14
CA LYS A 300 -7.11 53.08 1.09
C LYS A 300 -6.49 51.73 1.42
N GLY A 301 -7.18 50.67 1.04
CA GLY A 301 -6.86 49.29 1.39
C GLY A 301 -8.01 48.62 2.13
N ALA A 302 -8.27 47.35 1.83
CA ALA A 302 -9.36 46.61 2.46
C ALA A 302 -8.95 46.00 3.83
N SER A 303 -7.64 45.92 4.11
CA SER A 303 -7.07 45.17 5.25
C SER A 303 -7.59 43.74 5.37
N ALA A 304 -8.16 43.21 4.30
CA ALA A 304 -8.71 41.86 4.26
C ALA A 304 -7.56 40.85 4.18
N ALA A 305 -7.69 39.76 4.92
CA ALA A 305 -6.74 38.67 4.84
C ALA A 305 -6.76 38.06 3.43
N ILE A 306 -5.57 37.77 2.91
CA ILE A 306 -5.39 37.12 1.62
C ILE A 306 -5.43 35.61 1.87
N ASP A 307 -6.23 34.88 1.09
CA ASP A 307 -6.20 33.41 1.09
C ASP A 307 -4.86 32.93 0.50
N ASN A 308 -4.11 32.17 1.28
CA ASN A 308 -2.77 31.70 0.93
C ASN A 308 -2.77 30.24 0.44
N ARG A 309 -3.94 29.65 0.18
CA ARG A 309 -4.04 28.27 -0.28
C ARG A 309 -3.97 28.21 -1.80
N PRO A 310 -3.09 27.36 -2.37
CA PRO A 310 -3.16 27.00 -3.79
C PRO A 310 -4.49 26.28 -4.10
N ALA A 311 -4.88 26.18 -5.37
CA ALA A 311 -6.02 25.35 -5.75
C ALA A 311 -5.81 23.90 -5.25
N PHE A 312 -6.80 23.34 -4.55
CA PHE A 312 -6.66 22.03 -3.88
C PHE A 312 -7.89 21.14 -4.09
N TYR A 313 -7.66 19.83 -3.98
CA TYR A 313 -8.69 18.79 -3.92
C TYR A 313 -8.58 18.06 -2.58
N LYS A 314 -9.69 17.87 -1.87
CA LYS A 314 -9.68 17.27 -0.52
C LYS A 314 -9.78 15.75 -0.60
N LEU A 315 -8.82 15.07 -0.01
CA LEU A 315 -8.88 13.66 0.37
C LEU A 315 -8.71 13.54 1.88
N ALA A 316 -9.24 12.48 2.47
CA ALA A 316 -8.98 12.16 3.86
C ALA A 316 -7.58 11.57 4.00
N TYR A 317 -6.94 11.77 5.15
CA TYR A 317 -5.77 10.99 5.55
C TYR A 317 -6.22 9.92 6.54
N ILE A 318 -5.80 8.68 6.31
CA ILE A 318 -6.04 7.55 7.23
C ILE A 318 -4.72 6.89 7.59
N MET A 319 -4.60 6.41 8.82
CA MET A 319 -3.41 5.75 9.36
C MET A 319 -3.70 4.30 9.68
N LYS A 320 -2.80 3.40 9.27
CA LYS A 320 -2.87 1.99 9.62
C LYS A 320 -2.70 1.83 11.14
N GLN A 321 -3.64 1.13 11.76
CA GLN A 321 -3.61 0.76 13.17
C GLN A 321 -2.85 -0.54 13.41
#